data_AF-A0A177NMD4-F1
#
_entry.id   AF-A0A177NMD4-F1
#
_cell.length_a   1.000
_cell.length_b   1.000
_cell.length_c   1.000
_cell.angle_alpha   90.00
_cell.angle_beta   90.00
_cell.angle_gamma   90.00
#
_symmetry.space_group_name_H-M   'P 1'
#
loop_
_entity.id
_entity.type
_entity.pdbx_description
1 polymer ?
#
loop_
_entity_poly.entity_id
_entity_poly.type
_entity_poly.pdbx_seq_one_letter_code
_entity_poly.pdbx_strand_id
1 'polypeptide(L)'
;MFNIQGVGLHLTNYRAYDPDTGRWVSRDPIMENGGVNLYTYVGNNPLRYVDPLGLEATVIANPLPTGGFSFTATGTGLDGSINGTFNTGTTNFNQIQEGTYSVTPRPALPDTLINSLLNRNQYAGRPTISNTSDWNTIRYPDGSVTKGAQIHPGRNGTNQGTSLACMVTDQPTYNSLNKLFQDNYNNGGVKLIVNPAPAQ
;
A
#
# COMPACT_ATOMS: atom_id res chain seq x y z
N MET A 1 -19.36 -3.46 -2.52
CA MET A 1 -19.73 -4.64 -3.30
C MET A 1 -21.25 -4.68 -3.40
N PHE A 2 -21.80 -4.73 -4.61
CA PHE A 2 -23.24 -4.75 -4.86
C PHE A 2 -23.64 -6.12 -5.39
N ASN A 3 -24.72 -6.70 -4.86
CA ASN A 3 -25.28 -7.94 -5.38
C ASN A 3 -26.27 -7.61 -6.51
N ILE A 4 -26.08 -8.20 -7.69
CA ILE A 4 -27.08 -8.13 -8.76
C ILE A 4 -28.01 -9.34 -8.64
N GLN A 5 -29.24 -9.07 -8.19
CA GLN A 5 -30.28 -10.08 -8.15
C GLN A 5 -30.55 -10.64 -9.55
N GLY A 6 -30.49 -11.97 -9.69
CA GLY A 6 -30.77 -12.70 -10.93
C GLY A 6 -29.55 -13.20 -11.70
N VAL A 7 -28.33 -12.73 -11.39
CA VAL A 7 -27.09 -13.16 -12.08
C VAL A 7 -26.15 -13.93 -11.16
N GLY A 8 -26.38 -13.89 -9.83
CA GLY A 8 -25.55 -14.58 -8.84
C GLY A 8 -24.18 -13.94 -8.61
N LEU A 9 -23.87 -12.83 -9.29
CA LEU A 9 -22.58 -12.15 -9.19
C LEU A 9 -22.61 -10.98 -8.21
N HIS A 10 -21.49 -10.78 -7.55
CA HIS A 10 -21.23 -9.61 -6.73
C HIS A 10 -20.28 -8.65 -7.45
N LEU A 11 -20.72 -7.42 -7.67
CA LEU A 11 -19.92 -6.42 -8.37
C LEU A 11 -19.08 -5.58 -7.42
N THR A 12 -17.82 -5.41 -7.81
CA THR A 12 -16.92 -4.37 -7.33
C THR A 12 -16.62 -3.37 -8.45
N ASN A 13 -15.80 -2.36 -8.17
CA ASN A 13 -15.48 -1.34 -9.16
C ASN A 13 -14.69 -1.89 -10.35
N TYR A 14 -13.82 -2.88 -10.12
CA TYR A 14 -12.89 -3.37 -11.14
C TYR A 14 -13.18 -4.81 -11.58
N ARG A 15 -13.85 -5.61 -10.75
CA ARG A 15 -14.14 -7.02 -11.06
C ARG A 15 -15.51 -7.48 -10.59
N ALA A 16 -16.08 -8.45 -11.30
CA ALA A 16 -17.23 -9.21 -10.83
C ALA A 16 -16.75 -10.47 -10.10
N TYR A 17 -17.24 -10.69 -8.88
CA TYR A 17 -16.98 -11.87 -8.07
C TYR A 17 -18.11 -12.88 -8.26
N ASP A 18 -17.74 -14.13 -8.54
CA ASP A 18 -18.62 -15.27 -8.57
C ASP A 18 -18.52 -16.03 -7.24
N PRO A 19 -19.57 -15.99 -6.39
CA PRO A 19 -19.59 -16.67 -5.10
C PRO A 19 -19.69 -18.19 -5.23
N ASP A 20 -20.21 -18.73 -6.34
CA ASP A 20 -20.36 -20.17 -6.52
C ASP A 20 -19.00 -20.83 -6.79
N THR A 21 -18.12 -20.14 -7.53
CA THR A 21 -16.76 -20.61 -7.80
C THR A 21 -15.71 -20.05 -6.83
N GLY A 22 -16.06 -19.02 -6.04
CA GLY A 22 -15.16 -18.35 -5.11
C GLY A 22 -14.06 -17.55 -5.81
N ARG A 23 -14.33 -17.01 -7.00
CA ARG A 23 -13.31 -16.41 -7.87
C ARG A 23 -13.77 -15.11 -8.50
N TRP A 24 -12.80 -14.32 -8.95
CA TRP A 24 -13.07 -13.27 -9.91
C TRP A 24 -13.42 -13.88 -11.26
N VAL A 25 -14.43 -13.30 -11.93
CA VAL A 25 -14.87 -13.70 -13.26
C VAL A 25 -13.87 -13.24 -14.32
N SER A 26 -13.25 -12.08 -14.11
CA SER A 26 -12.25 -11.49 -14.99
C SER A 26 -10.84 -11.57 -14.40
N ARG A 27 -9.84 -11.58 -15.28
CA ARG A 27 -8.42 -11.46 -14.93
C ARG A 27 -8.19 -10.17 -14.14
N ASP A 28 -7.31 -10.23 -13.15
CA ASP A 28 -6.88 -9.06 -12.38
C ASP A 28 -6.37 -7.93 -13.31
N PRO A 29 -6.97 -6.72 -13.28
CA PRO A 29 -6.51 -5.58 -14.06
C PRO A 29 -5.08 -5.13 -13.73
N ILE A 30 -4.59 -5.41 -12.52
CA ILE A 30 -3.19 -5.14 -12.14
C ILE A 30 -2.24 -6.31 -12.46
N MET A 31 -2.74 -7.35 -13.14
CA MET A 31 -1.97 -8.50 -13.61
C MET A 31 -1.20 -9.19 -12.48
N GLU A 32 -0.01 -9.73 -12.74
CA GLU A 32 0.79 -10.48 -11.78
C GLU A 32 1.23 -9.64 -10.56
N ASN A 33 1.01 -8.32 -10.60
CA ASN A 33 1.23 -7.48 -9.44
C ASN A 33 0.24 -7.84 -8.32
N GLY A 34 -1.00 -8.24 -8.62
CA GLY A 34 -1.97 -8.73 -7.64
C GLY A 34 -1.72 -10.17 -7.17
N GLY A 35 -0.63 -10.80 -7.63
CA GLY A 35 -0.30 -12.19 -7.33
C GLY A 35 -0.31 -13.07 -8.58
N VAL A 36 0.26 -14.27 -8.45
CA VAL A 36 0.47 -15.18 -9.60
C VAL A 36 -0.83 -15.75 -10.18
N ASN A 37 -1.90 -15.79 -9.39
CA ASN A 37 -3.21 -16.27 -9.85
C ASN A 37 -4.19 -15.10 -9.93
N LEU A 38 -4.50 -14.73 -11.16
CA LEU A 38 -5.21 -13.52 -11.52
C LEU A 38 -6.73 -13.61 -11.34
N TYR A 39 -7.21 -14.73 -10.83
CA TYR A 39 -8.64 -15.00 -10.59
C TYR A 39 -8.92 -15.29 -9.10
N THR A 40 -7.90 -15.30 -8.24
CA THR A 40 -8.06 -15.59 -6.82
C THR A 40 -8.80 -14.47 -6.11
N TYR A 41 -9.80 -14.84 -5.31
CA TYR A 41 -10.42 -13.93 -4.37
C TYR A 41 -9.69 -14.00 -3.01
N VAL A 42 -9.13 -12.88 -2.56
CA VAL A 42 -8.56 -12.65 -1.21
C VAL A 42 -7.64 -13.77 -0.69
N GLY A 43 -6.68 -14.19 -1.52
CA GLY A 43 -5.76 -15.29 -1.17
C GLY A 43 -6.44 -16.61 -0.78
N ASN A 44 -7.65 -16.89 -1.28
CA ASN A 44 -8.50 -18.04 -0.87
C ASN A 44 -8.85 -18.07 0.63
N ASN A 45 -8.87 -16.93 1.31
CA ASN A 45 -9.28 -16.83 2.73
C ASN A 45 -10.45 -15.84 2.93
N PRO A 46 -11.62 -16.11 2.32
CA PRO A 46 -12.78 -15.20 2.35
C PRO A 46 -13.47 -15.12 3.71
N LEU A 47 -13.14 -16.02 4.65
CA LEU A 47 -13.64 -15.93 6.03
C LEU A 47 -12.98 -14.80 6.82
N ARG A 48 -11.75 -14.42 6.45
CA ARG A 48 -10.98 -13.38 7.13
C ARG A 48 -10.95 -12.07 6.36
N TYR A 49 -11.20 -12.10 5.05
CA TYR A 49 -10.77 -11.06 4.13
C TYR A 49 -11.83 -10.68 3.10
N VAL A 50 -11.79 -9.41 2.68
CA VAL A 50 -12.69 -8.82 1.69
C VAL A 50 -11.88 -7.98 0.71
N ASP A 51 -12.21 -8.01 -0.59
CA ASP A 51 -11.62 -7.14 -1.61
C ASP A 51 -12.73 -6.23 -2.20
N PRO A 52 -12.95 -5.03 -1.62
CA PRO A 52 -14.07 -4.16 -2.00
C PRO A 52 -13.95 -3.54 -3.38
N LEU A 53 -12.73 -3.43 -3.92
CA LEU A 53 -12.47 -2.84 -5.23
C LEU A 53 -12.33 -3.88 -6.33
N GLY A 54 -11.96 -5.12 -5.98
CA GLY A 54 -11.55 -6.10 -6.96
C GLY A 54 -10.14 -5.83 -7.44
N LEU A 55 -9.20 -5.49 -6.55
CA LEU A 55 -7.79 -5.24 -6.86
C LEU A 55 -6.80 -5.84 -5.83
N GLU A 56 -7.31 -6.61 -4.85
CA GLU A 56 -6.61 -6.97 -3.60
C GLU A 56 -6.04 -5.71 -2.88
N ALA A 57 -5.50 -5.82 -1.66
CA ALA A 57 -5.27 -4.63 -0.81
C ALA A 57 -4.48 -3.51 -1.51
N THR A 58 -5.08 -2.32 -1.59
CA THR A 58 -4.59 -1.19 -2.38
C THR A 58 -4.65 0.10 -1.59
N VAL A 59 -3.60 0.90 -1.70
CA VAL A 59 -3.52 2.30 -1.29
C VAL A 59 -3.43 3.14 -2.57
N ILE A 60 -4.41 4.00 -2.82
CA ILE A 60 -4.35 4.98 -3.91
C ILE A 60 -3.87 6.28 -3.31
N ALA A 61 -2.80 6.86 -3.83
CA ALA A 61 -2.24 8.14 -3.41
C ALA A 61 -2.33 9.17 -4.54
N ASN A 62 -2.89 10.33 -4.24
CA ASN A 62 -3.08 11.45 -5.16
C ASN A 62 -2.19 12.63 -4.71
N PRO A 63 -1.29 13.15 -5.57
CA PRO A 63 -0.49 14.32 -5.24
C PRO A 63 -1.36 15.53 -4.89
N LEU A 64 -0.97 16.28 -3.86
CA LEU A 64 -1.65 17.51 -3.45
C LEU A 64 -0.93 18.75 -3.98
N PRO A 65 -1.65 19.82 -4.42
CA PRO A 65 -1.03 21.08 -4.85
C PRO A 65 -0.17 21.75 -3.78
N THR A 66 -0.46 21.49 -2.50
CA THR A 66 0.27 22.00 -1.32
C THR A 66 1.48 21.14 -0.93
N GLY A 67 1.80 20.14 -1.76
CA GLY A 67 2.83 19.14 -1.49
C GLY A 67 2.33 17.96 -0.64
N GLY A 68 2.92 16.80 -0.88
CA GLY A 68 2.48 15.53 -0.27
C GLY A 68 1.39 14.84 -1.07
N PHE A 69 0.68 13.90 -0.43
CA PHE A 69 -0.37 13.09 -1.07
C PHE A 69 -1.60 12.99 -0.17
N SER A 70 -2.80 13.00 -0.74
CA SER A 70 -3.97 12.38 -0.09
C SER A 70 -4.00 10.90 -0.48
N PHE A 71 -4.55 10.05 0.37
CA PHE A 71 -4.68 8.64 0.02
C PHE A 71 -5.97 8.03 0.51
N THR A 72 -6.34 6.93 -0.16
CA THR A 72 -7.42 6.03 0.22
C THR A 72 -6.91 4.59 0.18
N ALA A 73 -6.89 3.92 1.32
CA ALA A 73 -6.57 2.51 1.44
C ALA A 73 -7.84 1.68 1.54
N THR A 74 -7.90 0.60 0.77
CA THR A 74 -9.02 -0.34 0.71
C THR A 74 -8.49 -1.75 0.53
N GLY A 75 -9.35 -2.74 0.75
CA GLY A 75 -9.02 -4.13 0.49
C GLY A 75 -8.94 -4.96 1.75
N THR A 76 -8.25 -6.08 1.61
CA THR A 76 -8.25 -7.17 2.55
C THR A 76 -7.75 -6.75 3.94
N GLY A 77 -8.46 -7.13 5.00
CA GLY A 77 -8.08 -6.81 6.39
C GLY A 77 -8.58 -5.45 6.92
N LEU A 78 -9.45 -4.74 6.18
CA LEU A 78 -10.09 -3.50 6.63
C LEU A 78 -11.61 -3.63 6.76
N ASP A 79 -12.19 -3.02 7.80
CA ASP A 79 -13.64 -2.87 7.99
C ASP A 79 -14.25 -1.69 7.19
N GLY A 80 -13.47 -1.07 6.31
CA GLY A 80 -13.85 0.11 5.54
C GLY A 80 -12.64 0.74 4.84
N SER A 81 -12.84 1.90 4.20
CA SER A 81 -11.71 2.64 3.65
C SER A 81 -10.98 3.44 4.73
N ILE A 82 -9.65 3.43 4.69
CA ILE A 82 -8.82 4.35 5.48
C ILE A 82 -8.47 5.52 4.56
N ASN A 83 -8.73 6.74 5.01
CA ASN A 83 -8.35 7.94 4.28
C ASN A 83 -7.37 8.75 5.12
N GLY A 84 -6.42 9.41 4.45
CA GLY A 84 -5.44 10.23 5.15
C GLY A 84 -4.56 11.01 4.20
N THR A 85 -3.48 11.55 4.73
CA THR A 85 -2.51 12.30 3.94
C THR A 85 -1.08 11.99 4.35
N PHE A 86 -0.16 12.07 3.40
CA PHE A 86 1.27 11.93 3.61
C PHE A 86 1.97 13.27 3.36
N ASN A 87 2.83 13.72 4.28
CA ASN A 87 3.74 14.86 4.09
C ASN A 87 3.08 16.19 3.62
N THR A 88 1.89 16.51 4.11
CA THR A 88 1.17 17.73 3.72
C THR A 88 1.93 18.98 4.14
N GLY A 89 2.10 19.94 3.22
CA GLY A 89 2.73 21.23 3.53
C GLY A 89 4.25 21.24 3.47
N THR A 90 4.86 20.23 2.84
CA THR A 90 6.29 20.20 2.55
C THR A 90 6.53 20.30 1.04
N THR A 91 7.61 20.96 0.61
CA THR A 91 8.01 21.03 -0.80
C THR A 91 8.84 19.81 -1.27
N ASN A 92 9.15 18.88 -0.37
CA ASN A 92 10.09 17.77 -0.60
C ASN A 92 9.38 16.43 -0.90
N PHE A 93 8.28 16.45 -1.65
CA PHE A 93 7.45 15.26 -1.95
C PHE A 93 7.91 14.45 -3.17
N ASN A 94 8.97 14.90 -3.87
CA ASN A 94 9.44 14.36 -5.17
C ASN A 94 10.14 12.99 -5.10
N GLN A 95 9.87 12.16 -4.09
CA GLN A 95 10.59 10.89 -3.92
C GLN A 95 9.82 9.66 -4.37
N ILE A 96 8.54 9.80 -4.70
CA ILE A 96 7.77 8.72 -5.30
C ILE A 96 7.05 9.33 -6.49
N GLN A 97 7.42 8.87 -7.68
CA GLN A 97 6.85 9.31 -8.94
C GLN A 97 5.49 8.62 -9.15
N GLU A 98 4.75 9.03 -10.19
CA GLU A 98 3.59 8.26 -10.62
C GLU A 98 3.97 6.81 -10.92
N GLY A 99 3.08 5.88 -10.56
CA GLY A 99 3.31 4.46 -10.79
C GLY A 99 2.77 3.56 -9.69
N THR A 100 3.02 2.26 -9.84
CA THR A 100 2.60 1.24 -8.89
C THR A 100 3.81 0.69 -8.14
N TYR A 101 3.71 0.68 -6.82
CA TYR A 101 4.75 0.24 -5.91
C TYR A 101 4.24 -0.90 -5.03
N SER A 102 5.13 -1.79 -4.63
CA SER A 102 4.87 -2.78 -3.60
C SER A 102 5.16 -2.17 -2.23
N VAL A 103 4.28 -2.43 -1.27
CA VAL A 103 4.50 -2.10 0.14
C VAL A 103 4.87 -3.38 0.88
N THR A 104 6.09 -3.44 1.37
CA THR A 104 6.59 -4.58 2.12
C THR A 104 7.04 -4.15 3.50
N PRO A 105 6.55 -4.78 4.58
CA PRO A 105 7.10 -4.58 5.91
C PRO A 105 8.55 -5.06 5.93
N ARG A 106 9.42 -4.23 6.50
CA ARG A 106 10.82 -4.59 6.68
C ARG A 106 10.93 -5.78 7.64
N PRO A 107 11.60 -6.89 7.26
CA PRO A 107 11.77 -8.02 8.16
C PRO A 107 12.50 -7.58 9.44
N ALA A 108 12.06 -8.10 10.59
CA ALA A 108 12.80 -7.94 11.82
C ALA A 108 14.14 -8.68 11.69
N LEU A 109 15.26 -7.98 11.85
CA LEU A 109 16.55 -8.64 11.94
C LEU A 109 16.79 -9.04 13.41
N PRO A 110 17.48 -10.16 13.69
CA PRO A 110 17.82 -10.54 15.06
C PRO A 110 18.58 -9.42 15.79
N ASP A 111 18.20 -9.15 17.05
CA ASP A 111 18.81 -8.12 17.91
C ASP A 111 20.31 -8.36 18.20
N THR A 112 20.87 -9.50 17.80
CA THR A 112 22.31 -9.79 17.90
C THR A 112 23.17 -8.98 16.91
N LEU A 113 22.57 -8.20 16.01
CA LEU A 113 23.25 -7.30 15.07
C LEU A 113 23.22 -5.82 15.53
N ILE A 114 23.05 -5.56 16.83
CA ILE A 114 23.19 -4.21 17.41
C ILE A 114 24.68 -3.85 17.47
N ASN A 115 25.22 -3.42 16.33
CA ASN A 115 26.38 -2.54 16.35
C ASN A 115 25.87 -1.11 16.29
N SER A 116 26.30 -0.29 17.24
CA SER A 116 25.91 1.10 17.51
C SER A 116 25.99 2.08 16.33
N LEU A 117 26.53 1.65 15.18
CA LEU A 117 26.62 2.42 13.94
C LEU A 117 25.44 2.19 12.99
N LEU A 118 24.59 1.19 13.25
CA LEU A 118 23.48 0.80 12.38
C LEU A 118 22.28 0.42 13.25
N ASN A 119 21.49 1.41 13.68
CA ASN A 119 20.15 1.28 14.27
C ASN A 119 19.12 0.62 13.31
N ARG A 120 19.51 -0.44 12.60
CA ARG A 120 18.71 -1.08 11.55
C ARG A 120 17.45 -1.77 12.11
N ASN A 121 17.44 -2.13 13.40
CA ASN A 121 16.27 -2.69 14.08
C ASN A 121 15.27 -1.65 14.58
N GLN A 122 15.65 -0.38 14.76
CA GLN A 122 14.68 0.66 15.20
C GLN A 122 13.54 0.88 14.18
N TYR A 123 13.75 0.39 12.95
CA TYR A 123 12.80 0.47 11.85
C TYR A 123 12.29 -0.92 11.41
N ALA A 124 12.58 -1.98 12.16
CA ALA A 124 12.01 -3.30 11.92
C ALA A 124 10.47 -3.24 11.96
N GLY A 125 9.80 -3.97 11.08
CA GLY A 125 8.35 -3.98 10.97
C GLY A 125 7.73 -2.73 10.35
N ARG A 126 8.50 -1.66 10.10
CA ARG A 126 7.96 -0.48 9.39
C ARG A 126 7.71 -0.82 7.92
N PRO A 127 6.56 -0.45 7.37
CA PRO A 127 6.27 -0.60 5.95
C PRO A 127 7.25 0.25 5.14
N THR A 128 7.83 -0.36 4.10
CA THR A 128 8.67 0.33 3.13
C THR A 128 8.07 0.18 1.74
N ILE A 129 8.06 1.27 0.99
CA ILE A 129 7.60 1.33 -0.39
C ILE A 129 8.79 1.11 -1.32
N SER A 130 8.63 0.17 -2.24
CA SER A 130 9.62 -0.22 -3.23
C SER A 130 8.92 -0.64 -4.53
N ASN A 131 9.57 -0.46 -5.67
CA ASN A 131 9.15 -1.07 -6.94
C ASN A 131 10.15 -2.12 -7.44
N THR A 132 11.11 -2.50 -6.61
CA THR A 132 12.03 -3.60 -6.86
C THR A 132 11.73 -4.77 -5.92
N SER A 133 12.33 -5.93 -6.19
CA SER A 133 12.24 -7.08 -5.30
C SER A 133 13.02 -6.89 -3.99
N ASP A 134 13.91 -5.89 -3.96
CA ASP A 134 14.52 -5.48 -2.71
C ASP A 134 13.62 -4.44 -2.03
N TRP A 135 13.51 -4.53 -0.70
CA TRP A 135 12.63 -3.66 0.10
C TRP A 135 13.26 -2.29 0.38
N ASN A 136 14.41 -1.95 -0.22
CA ASN A 136 15.19 -0.75 0.07
C ASN A 136 15.43 0.15 -1.13
N THR A 137 14.92 -0.19 -2.31
CA THR A 137 15.32 0.43 -3.55
C THR A 137 14.12 0.76 -4.41
N ILE A 138 13.97 2.03 -4.75
CA ILE A 138 13.09 2.47 -5.82
C ILE A 138 13.94 2.70 -7.06
N ARG A 139 13.61 2.02 -8.16
CA ARG A 139 14.22 2.21 -9.48
C ARG A 139 13.25 2.98 -10.37
N TYR A 140 13.64 4.17 -10.80
CA TYR A 140 12.79 5.01 -11.64
C TYR A 140 12.91 4.63 -13.13
N PRO A 141 11.96 5.08 -13.99
CA PRO A 141 11.99 4.81 -15.43
C PRO A 141 13.24 5.33 -16.14
N ASP A 142 13.86 6.40 -15.62
CA ASP A 142 15.12 6.96 -16.14
C ASP A 142 16.37 6.14 -15.75
N GLY A 143 16.18 5.02 -15.02
CA GLY A 143 17.24 4.14 -14.55
C GLY A 143 17.89 4.61 -13.24
N SER A 144 17.54 5.79 -12.73
CA SER A 144 18.03 6.28 -11.44
C SER A 144 17.44 5.47 -10.30
N VAL A 145 18.15 5.48 -9.16
CA VAL A 145 17.82 4.66 -8.00
C VAL A 145 17.85 5.50 -6.74
N THR A 146 16.84 5.36 -5.89
CA THR A 146 16.82 5.92 -4.53
C THR A 146 16.54 4.84 -3.49
N LYS A 147 16.73 5.19 -2.21
CA LYS A 147 16.29 4.35 -1.11
C LYS A 147 14.76 4.31 -1.06
N GLY A 148 14.21 3.15 -0.73
CA GLY A 148 12.78 2.95 -0.51
C GLY A 148 12.23 3.92 0.53
N ALA A 149 10.96 4.30 0.38
CA ALA A 149 10.32 5.26 1.26
C ALA A 149 9.70 4.54 2.47
N GLN A 150 10.12 4.92 3.68
CA GLN A 150 9.53 4.37 4.91
C GLN A 150 8.25 5.11 5.27
N ILE A 151 7.25 4.39 5.76
CA ILE A 151 6.04 5.00 6.33
C ILE A 151 6.21 5.07 7.84
N HIS A 152 6.00 6.24 8.44
CA HIS A 152 6.07 6.41 9.88
C HIS A 152 5.13 7.52 10.39
N PRO A 153 4.75 7.49 11.68
CA PRO A 153 4.00 8.58 12.27
C PRO A 153 4.89 9.84 12.32
N GLY A 154 4.30 11.02 12.16
CA GLY A 154 5.07 12.26 12.28
C GLY A 154 5.42 12.61 13.72
N ARG A 155 6.19 13.69 13.89
CA ARG A 155 6.66 14.11 15.21
C ARG A 155 5.46 14.40 16.10
N ASN A 156 5.45 13.81 17.30
CA ASN A 156 4.36 13.90 18.26
C ASN A 156 2.98 13.44 17.72
N GLY A 157 2.96 12.56 16.71
CA GLY A 157 1.72 12.00 16.15
C GLY A 157 0.96 12.93 15.19
N THR A 158 1.58 14.02 14.74
CA THR A 158 1.02 14.98 13.77
C THR A 158 1.60 14.78 12.38
N ASN A 159 0.97 15.30 11.32
CA ASN A 159 1.47 15.19 9.92
C ASN A 159 2.71 16.06 9.63
N GLN A 160 3.28 16.74 10.63
CA GLN A 160 4.34 17.75 10.51
C GLN A 160 5.77 17.16 10.49
N GLY A 161 5.97 15.99 9.88
CA GLY A 161 7.30 15.37 9.83
C GLY A 161 8.22 16.02 8.79
N THR A 162 9.48 16.28 9.18
CA THR A 162 10.55 16.78 8.30
C THR A 162 11.46 15.68 7.74
N SER A 163 10.99 14.42 7.73
CA SER A 163 11.83 13.29 7.36
C SER A 163 12.06 13.26 5.86
N LEU A 164 13.30 13.57 5.45
CA LEU A 164 13.78 13.37 4.09
C LEU A 164 13.60 11.88 3.75
N ALA A 165 12.92 11.57 2.65
CA ALA A 165 12.70 10.21 2.15
C ALA A 165 11.70 9.30 2.85
N CYS A 166 10.79 9.85 3.66
CA CYS A 166 9.74 9.06 4.29
C CYS A 166 8.35 9.63 4.03
N MET A 167 7.34 8.78 4.09
CA MET A 167 5.93 9.17 4.10
C MET A 167 5.44 9.30 5.53
N VAL A 168 5.00 10.52 5.88
CA VAL A 168 4.62 10.87 7.24
C VAL A 168 3.12 11.12 7.33
N THR A 169 2.46 10.46 8.28
CA THR A 169 1.03 10.63 8.62
C THR A 169 0.86 10.68 10.14
N ASP A 170 -0.35 10.99 10.63
CA ASP A 170 -0.68 10.93 12.05
C ASP A 170 -0.60 9.50 12.61
N GLN A 171 -0.46 9.39 13.93
CA GLN A 171 -0.26 8.08 14.59
C GLN A 171 -1.44 7.10 14.38
N PRO A 172 -2.71 7.50 14.54
CA PRO A 172 -3.84 6.62 14.23
C PRO A 172 -3.81 6.08 12.79
N THR A 173 -3.61 6.97 11.82
CA THR A 173 -3.56 6.58 10.40
C THR A 173 -2.40 5.63 10.12
N TYR A 174 -1.21 5.90 10.68
CA TYR A 174 -0.07 5.00 10.59
C TYR A 174 -0.38 3.62 11.16
N ASN A 175 -1.01 3.54 12.32
CA ASN A 175 -1.32 2.25 12.96
C ASN A 175 -2.25 1.41 12.08
N SER A 176 -3.30 2.02 11.52
CA SER A 176 -4.26 1.34 10.64
C SER A 176 -3.61 0.87 9.33
N LEU A 177 -2.79 1.72 8.71
CA LEU A 177 -2.02 1.36 7.53
C LEU A 177 -1.00 0.24 7.82
N ASN A 178 -0.26 0.35 8.92
CA ASN A 178 0.70 -0.68 9.31
C ASN A 178 -0.01 -2.02 9.50
N LYS A 179 -1.16 -2.04 10.17
CA LYS A 179 -1.97 -3.26 10.31
C LYS A 179 -2.40 -3.82 8.95
N LEU A 180 -2.90 -2.98 8.04
CA LEU A 180 -3.23 -3.35 6.67
C LEU A 180 -2.05 -4.05 5.98
N PHE A 181 -0.87 -3.44 6.02
CA PHE A 181 0.32 -3.97 5.36
C PHE A 181 0.76 -5.31 5.96
N GLN A 182 0.70 -5.45 7.29
CA GLN A 182 1.08 -6.69 7.99
C GLN A 182 0.09 -7.82 7.71
N ASP A 183 -1.22 -7.54 7.75
CA ASP A 183 -2.26 -8.55 7.53
C ASP A 183 -2.28 -9.11 6.10
N ASN A 184 -1.74 -8.35 5.15
CA ASN A 184 -1.67 -8.71 3.74
C ASN A 184 -0.29 -9.17 3.28
N TYR A 185 0.70 -9.20 4.17
CA TYR A 185 2.08 -9.55 3.80
C TYR A 185 2.16 -10.92 3.12
N ASN A 186 1.43 -11.92 3.63
CA ASN A 186 1.39 -13.26 3.07
C ASN A 186 0.34 -13.44 1.94
N ASN A 187 -0.45 -12.41 1.64
CA ASN A 187 -1.54 -12.44 0.65
C ASN A 187 -1.22 -11.53 -0.55
N GLY A 188 -0.01 -11.61 -1.10
CA GLY A 188 0.40 -10.78 -2.24
C GLY A 188 0.85 -9.35 -1.89
N GLY A 189 0.73 -8.96 -0.62
CA GLY A 189 1.12 -7.64 -0.12
C GLY A 189 0.08 -6.57 -0.39
N VAL A 190 0.48 -5.31 -0.20
CA VAL A 190 -0.39 -4.16 -0.51
C VAL A 190 0.26 -3.34 -1.61
N LYS A 191 -0.53 -2.92 -2.59
CA LYS A 191 -0.05 -2.04 -3.67
C LYS A 191 -0.31 -0.59 -3.33
N LEU A 192 0.69 0.25 -3.55
CA LEU A 192 0.55 1.70 -3.55
C LEU A 192 0.51 2.17 -5.00
N ILE A 193 -0.59 2.77 -5.40
CA ILE A 193 -0.77 3.38 -6.71
C ILE A 193 -0.65 4.89 -6.51
N VAL A 194 0.40 5.48 -7.07
CA VAL A 194 0.60 6.93 -7.09
C VAL A 194 0.07 7.47 -8.41
N ASN A 195 -1.01 8.24 -8.34
CA ASN A 195 -1.62 8.87 -9.51
C ASN A 195 -0.78 10.06 -10.00
N PRO A 196 -0.93 10.44 -11.27
CA PRO A 196 -0.30 11.65 -11.81
C PRO A 196 -0.69 12.89 -11.02
N ALA A 197 0.22 13.86 -10.92
CA ALA A 197 -0.12 15.15 -10.35
C ALA A 197 -1.22 15.82 -11.20
N PRO A 198 -2.16 16.57 -10.59
CA PRO A 198 -3.14 17.33 -11.36
C PRO A 198 -2.43 18.22 -12.38
N ALA A 199 -2.92 18.25 -13.62
CA ALA A 199 -2.43 19.19 -14.63
C ALA A 199 -2.58 20.62 -14.06
N GLN A 200 -1.49 21.39 -14.09
CA GLN A 200 -1.48 22.79 -13.68
C GLN A 200 -2.30 23.66 -14.63
#